data_AF-A0A8T4A730-F1
#
_entry.id   AF-A0A8T4A730-F1
#
_cell.length_a   1.000
_cell.length_b   1.000
_cell.length_c   1.000
_cell.angle_alpha   90.00
_cell.angle_beta   90.00
_cell.angle_gamma   90.00
#
_symmetry.space_group_name_H-M   'P 1'
#
loop_
_entity.id
_entity.type
_entity.pdbx_description
1 polymer ?
#
loop_
_entity_poly.entity_id
_entity_poly.type
_entity_poly.pdbx_seq_one_letter_code
_entity_poly.pdbx_strand_id
1 'polypeptide(L)'
;MGIDIEQEHQIADMKKFLTKPEQRAELDEGFIPTYDALCTFKRAVQETPERTGIVLGFERENGLVRRIPFDIFSPNHPDYPANFPLVEILTQGGVWGYGAGILHVGVPREARDIGHHLEHVYSTGGARNFDAAMMGGPIYRREKGFAVEVKDPDDVPPESNIAEPVGGYRNGKRIGVDYGGTDEKLAVVVDGNVLMTAENNANYFPKEIDDPEYHFRVFREIILQGMRYLDKHNYGKPDAVGVSAAGIYVDNELRLASLFKKAQDYARAINDAERAGRARNTFLRIQQELGVPMVVANDGAVAALAISMDERSPQVLAGALGTSTALGGTNPHGNLTTELYEGAFMPIDCRAEDSPIDPWSGANCAERYLSQSGVIRLARNAGISENEMSSSLNPGDQLKLVQTMAEERDPRAQKVFEGVGVYLGYAIPYYLLHWPGAKVVSFLGRVMSGRGGEIAYKKQMEVLERIVPDIYTAAIFPSPGTEKARLGQAVAAASLPYIR
;
A
#
# COMPACT_ATOMS: atom_id res chain seq x y z
N MET A 1 30.58 2.99 10.22
CA MET A 1 31.55 2.81 9.11
C MET A 1 31.98 1.36 9.13
N GLY A 2 31.67 0.67 8.05
CA GLY A 2 31.52 -0.77 7.97
C GLY A 2 30.28 -1.00 7.13
N ILE A 3 30.29 -0.45 5.91
CA ILE A 3 29.36 -0.87 4.87
C ILE A 3 29.75 -2.33 4.61
N ASP A 4 28.78 -3.23 4.69
CA ASP A 4 29.01 -4.65 4.52
C ASP A 4 29.66 -4.88 3.15
N ILE A 5 30.75 -5.66 3.08
CA ILE A 5 31.50 -5.88 1.84
C ILE A 5 30.60 -6.52 0.78
N GLU A 6 29.53 -7.21 1.19
CA GLU A 6 28.48 -7.73 0.32
C GLU A 6 27.56 -6.63 -0.26
N GLN A 7 27.23 -5.58 0.50
CA GLN A 7 26.45 -4.44 -0.02
C GLN A 7 27.26 -3.63 -1.05
N GLU A 8 28.56 -3.40 -0.83
CA GLU A 8 29.39 -2.68 -1.82
C GLU A 8 29.51 -3.44 -3.16
N HIS A 9 29.59 -4.78 -3.14
CA HIS A 9 29.61 -5.60 -4.36
C HIS A 9 28.26 -5.59 -5.08
N GLN A 10 27.14 -5.74 -4.37
CA GLN A 10 25.80 -5.70 -4.97
C GLN A 10 25.48 -4.38 -5.68
N ILE A 11 26.00 -3.25 -5.19
CA ILE A 11 25.82 -1.94 -5.81
C ILE A 11 26.64 -1.82 -7.10
N ALA A 12 27.86 -2.37 -7.13
CA ALA A 12 28.74 -2.32 -8.30
C ALA A 12 28.14 -3.03 -9.52
N ASP A 13 27.45 -4.15 -9.29
CA ASP A 13 26.88 -5.02 -10.32
C ASP A 13 25.61 -4.45 -10.98
N MET A 14 24.88 -3.56 -10.30
CA MET A 14 23.67 -2.93 -10.84
C MET A 14 23.93 -1.58 -11.52
N LYS A 15 25.10 -0.95 -11.34
CA LYS A 15 25.39 0.44 -11.79
C LYS A 15 25.03 0.72 -13.25
N LYS A 16 25.22 -0.25 -14.15
CA LYS A 16 24.88 -0.12 -15.58
C LYS A 16 23.39 0.07 -15.85
N PHE A 17 22.54 -0.46 -14.96
CA PHE A 17 21.08 -0.39 -15.06
C PHE A 17 20.49 0.79 -14.27
N LEU A 18 21.29 1.44 -13.42
CA LEU A 18 20.89 2.62 -12.66
C LEU A 18 21.00 3.88 -13.52
N THR A 19 19.92 4.21 -14.22
CA THR A 19 19.85 5.42 -15.04
C THR A 19 19.46 6.62 -14.20
N LYS A 20 20.12 7.76 -14.43
CA LYS A 20 19.62 9.03 -13.88
C LYS A 20 18.25 9.33 -14.49
N PRO A 21 17.27 9.73 -13.67
CA PRO A 21 15.93 10.03 -14.17
C PRO A 21 16.01 11.16 -15.19
N GLU A 22 15.32 10.99 -16.31
CA GLU A 22 15.24 12.03 -17.34
C GLU A 22 14.53 13.28 -16.79
N GLN A 23 13.43 13.09 -16.04
CA GLN A 23 12.81 14.13 -15.23
C GLN A 23 13.38 14.09 -13.81
N ARG A 24 14.27 15.03 -13.47
CA ARG A 24 14.96 15.06 -12.17
C ARG A 24 14.06 15.56 -11.04
N ALA A 25 14.28 15.02 -9.84
CA ALA A 25 13.77 15.58 -8.59
C ALA A 25 14.74 16.66 -8.09
N GLU A 26 14.42 17.95 -8.29
CA GLU A 26 15.33 19.08 -7.99
C GLU A 26 15.80 19.10 -6.54
N LEU A 27 14.91 18.76 -5.61
CA LEU A 27 15.18 18.73 -4.18
C LEU A 27 15.79 17.40 -3.70
N ASP A 28 16.07 16.47 -4.62
CA ASP A 28 16.61 15.14 -4.32
C ASP A 28 17.37 14.56 -5.52
N GLU A 29 18.51 15.18 -5.85
CA GLU A 29 19.28 14.88 -7.07
C GLU A 29 19.80 13.43 -7.17
N GLY A 30 19.87 12.72 -6.03
CA GLY A 30 20.32 11.33 -5.96
C GLY A 30 19.24 10.30 -6.31
N PHE A 31 18.01 10.71 -6.59
CA PHE A 31 16.88 9.81 -6.86
C PHE A 31 17.13 8.95 -8.11
N ILE A 32 17.04 7.63 -7.95
CA ILE A 32 17.17 6.65 -9.03
C ILE A 32 15.88 5.83 -9.10
N PRO A 33 14.96 6.13 -10.03
CA PRO A 33 13.67 5.44 -10.08
C PRO A 33 13.81 3.92 -10.25
N THR A 34 13.13 3.16 -9.39
CA THR A 34 13.06 1.70 -9.53
C THR A 34 12.48 1.27 -10.87
N TYR A 35 11.46 2.00 -11.36
CA TYR A 35 10.85 1.73 -12.66
C TYR A 35 11.87 1.73 -13.79
N ASP A 36 12.72 2.75 -13.87
CA ASP A 36 13.70 2.90 -14.94
C ASP A 36 14.76 1.80 -14.88
N ALA A 37 15.22 1.46 -13.66
CA ALA A 37 16.19 0.40 -13.45
C ALA A 37 15.66 -0.97 -13.90
N LEU A 38 14.44 -1.32 -13.50
CA LEU A 38 13.79 -2.58 -13.89
C LEU A 38 13.50 -2.62 -15.40
N CYS A 39 13.07 -1.51 -16.00
CA CYS A 39 12.81 -1.45 -17.44
C CYS A 39 14.11 -1.59 -18.26
N THR A 40 15.17 -0.90 -17.85
CA THR A 40 16.48 -0.98 -18.50
C THR A 40 17.04 -2.40 -18.43
N PHE A 41 16.97 -3.03 -17.26
CA PHE A 41 17.36 -4.42 -17.07
C PHE A 41 16.52 -5.38 -17.90
N LYS A 42 15.19 -5.29 -17.81
CA LYS A 42 14.27 -6.16 -18.55
C LYS A 42 14.53 -6.09 -20.05
N ARG A 43 14.74 -4.90 -20.59
CA ARG A 43 15.08 -4.70 -21.99
C ARG A 43 16.42 -5.37 -22.35
N ALA A 44 17.46 -5.17 -21.54
CA ALA A 44 18.77 -5.78 -21.78
C ALA A 44 18.72 -7.32 -21.76
N VAL A 45 17.96 -7.91 -20.84
CA VAL A 45 17.72 -9.36 -20.80
C VAL A 45 16.97 -9.82 -22.06
N GLN A 46 15.96 -9.06 -22.50
CA GLN A 46 15.17 -9.40 -23.70
C GLN A 46 15.95 -9.29 -25.01
N GLU A 47 17.01 -8.46 -25.07
CA GLU A 47 17.85 -8.27 -26.25
C GLU A 47 18.95 -9.34 -26.38
N THR A 48 19.24 -10.12 -25.34
CA THR A 48 20.21 -11.22 -25.38
C THR A 48 19.55 -12.60 -25.59
N PRO A 49 20.17 -13.51 -26.36
CA PRO A 49 19.76 -14.91 -26.40
C PRO A 49 20.18 -15.69 -25.14
N GLU A 50 21.15 -15.19 -24.37
CA GLU A 50 21.65 -15.81 -23.13
C GLU A 50 20.80 -15.38 -21.92
N ARG A 51 19.52 -15.74 -21.97
CA ARG A 51 18.56 -15.50 -20.89
C ARG A 51 17.86 -16.79 -20.47
N THR A 52 17.37 -16.80 -19.23
CA THR A 52 16.60 -17.91 -18.69
C THR A 52 15.40 -17.39 -17.88
N GLY A 53 14.31 -18.14 -17.87
CA GLY A 53 13.06 -17.75 -17.22
C GLY A 53 12.99 -18.24 -15.78
N ILE A 54 12.48 -17.38 -14.89
CA ILE A 54 12.20 -17.68 -13.49
C ILE A 54 10.73 -17.35 -13.16
N VAL A 55 10.25 -17.87 -12.04
CA VAL A 55 8.90 -17.59 -11.54
C VAL A 55 8.97 -17.29 -10.04
N LEU A 56 8.53 -16.09 -9.66
CA LEU A 56 8.31 -15.74 -8.25
C LEU A 56 6.85 -16.03 -7.89
N GLY A 57 6.63 -16.89 -6.90
CA GLY A 57 5.30 -17.23 -6.37
C GLY A 57 5.11 -16.65 -4.97
N PHE A 58 4.08 -15.83 -4.78
CA PHE A 58 3.75 -15.20 -3.50
C PHE A 58 2.51 -15.90 -2.92
N GLU A 59 2.73 -16.85 -1.99
CA GLU A 59 1.64 -17.58 -1.34
C GLU A 59 1.22 -16.89 -0.03
N ARG A 60 -0.06 -16.56 0.07
CA ARG A 60 -0.69 -15.91 1.22
C ARG A 60 -1.78 -16.80 1.83
N GLU A 61 -2.68 -16.23 2.62
CA GLU A 61 -3.75 -16.96 3.32
C GLU A 61 -4.56 -17.85 2.38
N ASN A 62 -5.10 -18.95 2.93
CA ASN A 62 -5.98 -19.87 2.20
C ASN A 62 -5.36 -20.50 0.93
N GLY A 63 -4.02 -20.57 0.85
CA GLY A 63 -3.30 -21.14 -0.29
C GLY A 63 -3.36 -20.27 -1.55
N LEU A 64 -3.65 -18.98 -1.39
CA LEU A 64 -3.73 -18.03 -2.49
C LEU A 64 -2.33 -17.69 -3.01
N VAL A 65 -2.06 -17.98 -4.28
CA VAL A 65 -0.75 -17.77 -4.90
C VAL A 65 -0.84 -16.77 -6.05
N ARG A 66 -0.01 -15.73 -6.01
CA ARG A 66 0.26 -14.86 -7.16
C ARG A 66 1.58 -15.27 -7.81
N ARG A 67 1.59 -15.51 -9.13
CA ARG A 67 2.81 -15.86 -9.88
C ARG A 67 3.28 -14.70 -10.74
N ILE A 68 4.57 -14.42 -10.71
CA ILE A 68 5.23 -13.41 -11.56
C ILE A 68 6.35 -14.10 -12.35
N PRO A 69 6.13 -14.41 -13.64
CA PRO A 69 7.20 -14.86 -14.50
C PRO A 69 8.12 -13.69 -14.85
N PHE A 70 9.42 -13.95 -14.91
CA PHE A 70 10.43 -12.94 -15.21
C PHE A 70 11.63 -13.58 -15.89
N ASP A 71 12.20 -12.91 -16.88
CA ASP A 71 13.44 -13.37 -17.51
C ASP A 71 14.64 -12.73 -16.80
N ILE A 72 15.70 -13.51 -16.62
CA ILE A 72 17.00 -13.07 -16.09
C ILE A 72 18.12 -13.41 -17.07
N PHE A 73 19.29 -12.80 -16.91
CA PHE A 73 20.48 -13.25 -17.63
C PHE A 73 20.83 -14.69 -17.25
N SER A 74 21.35 -15.49 -18.18
CA SER A 74 21.88 -16.82 -17.88
C SER A 74 23.21 -16.76 -17.10
N PRO A 75 23.57 -17.76 -16.28
CA PRO A 75 24.77 -17.75 -15.42
C PRO A 75 26.11 -17.42 -16.10
N ASN A 76 26.26 -17.71 -17.39
CA ASN A 76 27.49 -17.43 -18.13
C ASN A 76 27.56 -16.00 -18.70
N HIS A 77 26.46 -15.25 -18.63
CA HIS A 77 26.40 -13.90 -19.18
C HIS A 77 27.14 -12.91 -18.26
N PRO A 78 27.92 -11.95 -18.80
CA PRO A 78 28.68 -11.00 -17.98
C PRO A 78 27.84 -10.15 -17.02
N ASP A 79 26.60 -9.83 -17.41
CA ASP A 79 25.67 -9.06 -16.58
C ASP A 79 24.85 -9.95 -15.59
N TYR A 80 25.14 -11.25 -15.47
CA TYR A 80 24.45 -12.16 -14.52
C TYR A 80 24.41 -11.65 -13.08
N PRO A 81 25.49 -11.05 -12.51
CA PRO A 81 25.47 -10.52 -11.15
C PRO A 81 24.39 -9.45 -10.91
N ALA A 82 23.94 -8.74 -11.94
CA ALA A 82 22.86 -7.75 -11.81
C ALA A 82 21.49 -8.39 -11.51
N ASN A 83 21.32 -9.69 -11.77
CA ASN A 83 20.09 -10.42 -11.44
C ASN A 83 19.78 -10.35 -9.94
N PHE A 84 20.80 -10.46 -9.08
CA PHE A 84 20.63 -10.56 -7.62
C PHE A 84 19.88 -9.36 -7.02
N PRO A 85 20.39 -8.11 -7.13
CA PRO A 85 19.71 -6.95 -6.56
C PRO A 85 18.37 -6.63 -7.25
N LEU A 86 18.22 -6.87 -8.55
CA LEU A 86 17.01 -6.52 -9.28
C LEU A 86 15.87 -7.52 -9.06
N VAL A 87 16.19 -8.81 -8.96
CA VAL A 87 15.23 -9.83 -8.53
C VAL A 87 14.82 -9.59 -7.07
N GLU A 88 15.74 -9.16 -6.20
CA GLU A 88 15.43 -8.78 -4.83
C GLU A 88 14.45 -7.60 -4.76
N ILE A 89 14.67 -6.54 -5.54
CA ILE A 89 13.78 -5.38 -5.64
C ILE A 89 12.38 -5.79 -6.11
N LEU A 90 12.31 -6.61 -7.18
CA LEU A 90 11.04 -7.14 -7.69
C LEU A 90 10.33 -8.00 -6.64
N THR A 91 11.09 -8.81 -5.90
CA THR A 91 10.59 -9.67 -4.82
C THR A 91 10.05 -8.83 -3.67
N GLN A 92 10.76 -7.79 -3.22
CA GLN A 92 10.29 -6.89 -2.16
C GLN A 92 8.99 -6.20 -2.57
N GLY A 93 8.92 -5.69 -3.81
CA GLY A 93 7.69 -5.12 -4.38
C GLY A 93 6.53 -6.12 -4.35
N GLY A 94 6.76 -7.38 -4.71
CA GLY A 94 5.74 -8.42 -4.68
C GLY A 94 5.34 -8.85 -3.26
N VAL A 95 6.29 -8.93 -2.32
CA VAL A 95 6.04 -9.26 -0.92
C VAL A 95 5.11 -8.23 -0.28
N TRP A 96 5.35 -6.93 -0.48
CA TRP A 96 4.50 -5.88 0.08
C TRP A 96 3.25 -5.56 -0.76
N GLY A 97 3.31 -5.80 -2.08
CA GLY A 97 2.19 -5.58 -2.99
C GLY A 97 1.14 -6.68 -2.95
N TYR A 98 1.56 -7.94 -3.09
CA TYR A 98 0.66 -9.09 -3.12
C TYR A 98 0.47 -9.71 -1.75
N GLY A 99 1.53 -9.67 -0.93
CA GLY A 99 1.59 -10.40 0.32
C GLY A 99 2.11 -11.82 0.13
N ALA A 100 2.98 -12.28 1.04
CA ALA A 100 3.49 -13.65 1.03
C ALA A 100 3.80 -14.13 2.45
N GLY A 101 3.20 -15.24 2.87
CA GLY A 101 3.69 -16.04 3.98
C GLY A 101 4.78 -17.03 3.55
N ILE A 102 4.70 -17.51 2.30
CA ILE A 102 5.72 -18.33 1.63
C ILE A 102 6.07 -17.66 0.30
N LEU A 103 7.37 -17.47 0.06
CA LEU A 103 7.92 -17.06 -1.22
C LEU A 103 8.46 -18.29 -1.96
N HIS A 104 7.79 -18.71 -3.03
CA HIS A 104 8.31 -19.74 -3.92
C HIS A 104 9.23 -19.10 -4.96
N VAL A 105 10.45 -19.60 -5.06
CA VAL A 105 11.46 -19.13 -6.02
C VAL A 105 11.70 -20.22 -7.04
N GLY A 106 10.94 -20.16 -8.12
CA GLY A 106 11.03 -21.04 -9.28
C GLY A 106 12.19 -20.65 -10.17
N VAL A 107 13.34 -21.32 -10.03
CA VAL A 107 14.54 -21.04 -10.83
C VAL A 107 15.09 -22.33 -11.44
N PRO A 108 15.61 -22.30 -12.68
CA PRO A 108 16.32 -23.43 -13.27
C PRO A 108 17.53 -23.84 -12.43
N ARG A 109 17.98 -25.09 -12.57
CA ARG A 109 19.06 -25.67 -11.75
C ARG A 109 20.35 -24.85 -11.82
N GLU A 110 20.68 -24.32 -13.00
CA GLU A 110 21.87 -23.52 -13.25
C GLU A 110 21.84 -22.13 -12.60
N ALA A 111 20.66 -21.62 -12.22
CA ALA A 111 20.46 -20.30 -11.60
C ALA A 111 19.94 -20.42 -10.14
N ARG A 112 20.23 -21.54 -9.47
CA ARG A 112 19.79 -21.83 -8.08
C ARG A 112 20.35 -20.84 -7.05
N ASP A 113 21.50 -20.26 -7.34
CA ASP A 113 22.13 -19.22 -6.53
C ASP A 113 21.26 -17.98 -6.34
N ILE A 114 20.43 -17.60 -7.33
CA ILE A 114 19.42 -16.53 -7.17
C ILE A 114 18.40 -16.90 -6.08
N GLY A 115 17.96 -18.17 -6.07
CA GLY A 115 17.05 -18.68 -5.03
C GLY A 115 17.68 -18.68 -3.65
N HIS A 116 18.92 -19.14 -3.54
CA HIS A 116 19.66 -19.14 -2.27
C HIS A 116 20.01 -17.73 -1.78
N HIS A 117 20.23 -16.78 -2.70
CA HIS A 117 20.34 -15.36 -2.35
C HIS A 117 19.07 -14.85 -1.69
N LEU A 118 17.90 -15.09 -2.30
CA LEU A 118 16.62 -14.70 -1.71
C LEU A 118 16.38 -15.39 -0.35
N GLU A 119 16.72 -16.67 -0.23
CA GLU A 119 16.66 -17.39 1.04
C GLU A 119 17.55 -16.73 2.12
N HIS A 120 18.76 -16.32 1.75
CA HIS A 120 19.68 -15.62 2.65
C HIS A 120 19.17 -14.23 3.06
N VAL A 121 18.79 -13.37 2.12
CA VAL A 121 18.39 -11.99 2.44
C VAL A 121 17.09 -11.93 3.25
N TYR A 122 16.16 -12.88 3.07
CA TYR A 122 14.94 -12.99 3.88
C TYR A 122 15.11 -13.82 5.17
N SER A 123 16.31 -14.31 5.46
CA SER A 123 16.62 -15.02 6.71
C SER A 123 16.80 -14.07 7.90
N THR A 124 16.88 -14.64 9.10
CA THR A 124 17.18 -13.85 10.31
C THR A 124 18.54 -13.17 10.19
N GLY A 125 18.55 -11.84 10.31
CA GLY A 125 19.75 -11.02 10.16
C GLY A 125 20.09 -10.64 8.71
N GLY A 126 19.38 -11.16 7.72
CA GLY A 126 19.51 -10.74 6.31
C GLY A 126 18.91 -9.35 6.06
N ALA A 127 19.22 -8.77 4.90
CA ALA A 127 18.79 -7.42 4.50
C ALA A 127 17.27 -7.22 4.49
N ARG A 128 16.49 -8.30 4.32
CA ARG A 128 15.01 -8.33 4.30
C ARG A 128 14.42 -9.00 5.53
N ASN A 129 15.19 -9.08 6.62
CA ASN A 129 14.72 -9.64 7.89
C ASN A 129 13.46 -8.94 8.43
N PHE A 130 13.33 -7.62 8.26
CA PHE A 130 12.12 -6.89 8.65
C PHE A 130 10.90 -7.39 7.86
N ASP A 131 11.02 -7.48 6.53
CA ASP A 131 9.94 -7.93 5.64
C ASP A 131 9.50 -9.35 6.01
N ALA A 132 10.46 -10.28 6.13
CA ALA A 132 10.22 -11.66 6.52
C ALA A 132 9.54 -11.77 7.91
N ALA A 133 10.03 -11.01 8.90
CA ALA A 133 9.48 -11.02 10.25
C ALA A 133 8.03 -10.51 10.27
N MET A 134 7.74 -9.43 9.53
CA MET A 134 6.41 -8.83 9.41
C MET A 134 5.42 -9.77 8.73
N MET A 135 5.83 -10.38 7.61
CA MET A 135 4.98 -11.30 6.86
C MET A 135 4.69 -12.57 7.65
N GLY A 136 5.72 -13.21 8.19
CA GLY A 136 5.61 -14.50 8.87
C GLY A 136 4.78 -14.42 10.15
N GLY A 137 5.10 -13.48 11.03
CA GLY A 137 4.49 -13.40 12.35
C GLY A 137 3.22 -12.52 12.37
N PRO A 138 3.34 -11.18 12.34
CA PRO A 138 2.21 -10.28 12.46
C PRO A 138 1.12 -10.42 11.40
N ILE A 139 1.49 -10.55 10.11
CA ILE A 139 0.53 -10.52 9.00
C ILE A 139 -0.11 -11.89 8.81
N TYR A 140 0.68 -12.90 8.40
CA TYR A 140 0.16 -14.23 8.06
C TYR A 140 0.14 -15.22 9.22
N ARG A 141 0.76 -14.89 10.36
CA ARG A 141 0.75 -15.72 11.59
C ARG A 141 1.15 -17.17 11.34
N ARG A 142 2.14 -17.39 10.48
CA ARG A 142 2.71 -18.71 10.24
C ARG A 142 3.54 -19.14 11.43
N GLU A 143 3.23 -20.30 11.98
CA GLU A 143 3.97 -20.89 13.11
C GLU A 143 5.46 -21.08 12.80
N LYS A 144 5.79 -21.42 11.55
CA LYS A 144 7.16 -21.58 11.06
C LYS A 144 7.83 -20.27 10.63
N GLY A 145 7.17 -19.12 10.80
CA GLY A 145 7.61 -17.83 10.27
C GLY A 145 7.44 -17.75 8.75
N PHE A 146 8.07 -16.73 8.14
CA PHE A 146 8.14 -16.58 6.69
C PHE A 146 9.10 -17.63 6.12
N ALA A 147 8.81 -18.14 4.92
CA ALA A 147 9.66 -19.15 4.28
C ALA A 147 9.97 -18.75 2.85
N VAL A 148 11.20 -19.04 2.42
CA VAL A 148 11.61 -19.01 1.02
C VAL A 148 11.78 -20.46 0.57
N GLU A 149 11.15 -20.85 -0.53
CA GLU A 149 11.21 -22.20 -1.07
C GLU A 149 11.76 -22.19 -2.50
N VAL A 150 13.01 -22.58 -2.64
CA VAL A 150 13.69 -22.69 -3.95
C VAL A 150 13.29 -24.00 -4.63
N LYS A 151 12.75 -23.92 -5.86
CA LYS A 151 12.22 -25.08 -6.61
C LYS A 151 12.29 -24.88 -8.12
N ASP A 152 12.08 -25.92 -8.92
CA ASP A 152 12.05 -25.76 -10.38
C ASP A 152 10.86 -24.85 -10.78
N PRO A 153 10.95 -24.09 -11.89
CA PRO A 153 9.89 -23.14 -12.27
C PRO A 153 8.50 -23.78 -12.42
N ASP A 154 8.47 -25.03 -12.87
CA ASP A 154 7.23 -25.81 -13.05
C ASP A 154 6.62 -26.28 -11.72
N ASP A 155 7.42 -26.36 -10.65
CA ASP A 155 6.98 -26.75 -9.31
C ASP A 155 6.42 -25.57 -8.49
N VAL A 156 6.50 -24.34 -9.01
CA VAL A 156 5.82 -23.19 -8.39
C VAL A 156 4.31 -23.42 -8.46
N PRO A 157 3.58 -23.39 -7.33
CA PRO A 157 2.15 -23.62 -7.32
C PRO A 157 1.42 -22.74 -8.35
N PRO A 158 0.37 -23.27 -9.01
CA PRO A 158 -0.40 -22.51 -9.99
C PRO A 158 -1.00 -21.25 -9.35
N GLU A 159 -1.17 -20.21 -10.15
CA GLU A 159 -1.84 -19.00 -9.68
C GLU A 159 -3.27 -19.33 -9.27
N SER A 160 -3.67 -18.85 -8.10
CA SER A 160 -4.99 -19.07 -7.55
C SER A 160 -5.55 -17.75 -7.04
N ASN A 161 -6.58 -17.26 -7.70
CA ASN A 161 -7.34 -16.10 -7.27
C ASN A 161 -8.71 -16.59 -6.78
N ILE A 162 -8.84 -16.95 -5.49
CA ILE A 162 -10.18 -17.06 -4.89
C ILE A 162 -10.68 -15.63 -4.72
N ALA A 163 -11.22 -15.08 -5.80
CA ALA A 163 -12.06 -13.90 -5.70
C ALA A 163 -13.47 -14.40 -5.45
N GLU A 164 -13.82 -14.71 -4.19
CA GLU A 164 -15.19 -14.37 -3.83
C GLU A 164 -15.32 -12.87 -4.13
N PRO A 165 -16.28 -12.44 -4.96
CA PRO A 165 -16.38 -11.03 -5.30
C PRO A 165 -16.62 -10.24 -4.01
N VAL A 166 -15.67 -9.37 -3.66
CA VAL A 166 -15.81 -8.45 -2.52
C VAL A 166 -16.01 -7.05 -3.09
N GLY A 167 -17.07 -6.37 -2.64
CA GLY A 167 -17.38 -5.03 -3.14
C GLY A 167 -18.34 -4.99 -4.32
N GLY A 168 -19.00 -3.85 -4.51
CA GLY A 168 -19.90 -3.60 -5.65
C GLY A 168 -21.36 -4.03 -5.42
N TYR A 169 -21.68 -4.62 -4.27
CA TYR A 169 -23.05 -5.03 -3.96
C TYR A 169 -23.91 -3.86 -3.47
N ARG A 170 -25.03 -3.60 -4.16
CA ARG A 170 -25.89 -2.44 -3.88
C ARG A 170 -27.22 -2.78 -3.22
N ASN A 171 -27.71 -4.01 -3.43
CA ASN A 171 -29.03 -4.44 -2.95
C ASN A 171 -29.07 -4.66 -1.44
N GLY A 172 -30.23 -4.43 -0.84
CA GLY A 172 -30.48 -4.62 0.60
C GLY A 172 -30.18 -3.39 1.45
N LYS A 173 -30.42 -3.52 2.75
CA LYS A 173 -30.18 -2.51 3.78
C LYS A 173 -28.77 -2.66 4.31
N ARG A 174 -27.90 -1.72 3.96
CA ARG A 174 -26.45 -1.79 4.19
C ARG A 174 -26.00 -0.64 5.06
N ILE A 175 -25.05 -0.93 5.93
CA ILE A 175 -24.31 0.07 6.67
C ILE A 175 -22.86 0.00 6.22
N GLY A 176 -22.29 1.14 5.86
CA GLY A 176 -20.87 1.28 5.59
C GLY A 176 -20.24 2.22 6.58
N VAL A 177 -19.06 1.86 7.07
CA VAL A 177 -18.28 2.70 7.97
C VAL A 177 -16.86 2.85 7.47
N ASP A 178 -16.27 4.00 7.72
CA ASP A 178 -14.87 4.31 7.40
C ASP A 178 -14.17 4.82 8.66
N TYR A 179 -13.26 4.02 9.20
CA TYR A 179 -12.48 4.36 10.38
C TYR A 179 -11.14 4.96 9.98
N GLY A 180 -11.09 6.29 10.01
CA GLY A 180 -9.89 7.06 9.82
C GLY A 180 -9.07 7.17 11.11
N GLY A 181 -7.95 7.89 11.02
CA GLY A 181 -7.11 8.18 12.18
C GLY A 181 -7.61 9.31 13.08
N THR A 182 -8.50 10.16 12.57
CA THR A 182 -8.97 11.41 13.21
C THR A 182 -10.48 11.59 13.14
N ASP A 183 -11.14 10.86 12.25
CA ASP A 183 -12.58 10.85 12.07
C ASP A 183 -13.05 9.41 11.83
N GLU A 184 -14.33 9.19 12.08
CA GLU A 184 -15.06 8.00 11.66
C GLU A 184 -16.28 8.47 10.84
N LYS A 185 -16.61 7.74 9.78
CA LYS A 185 -17.73 8.07 8.89
C LYS A 185 -18.70 6.91 8.80
N LEU A 186 -19.96 7.27 8.58
CA LEU A 186 -21.08 6.35 8.45
C LEU A 186 -21.83 6.65 7.14
N ALA A 187 -22.26 5.60 6.46
CA ALA A 187 -23.24 5.64 5.39
C ALA A 187 -24.32 4.58 5.64
N VAL A 188 -25.58 4.96 5.50
CA VAL A 188 -26.72 4.02 5.45
C VAL A 188 -27.23 4.00 4.02
N VAL A 189 -27.24 2.83 3.41
CA VAL A 189 -27.58 2.63 1.99
C VAL A 189 -28.69 1.59 1.91
N VAL A 190 -29.75 1.87 1.15
CA VAL A 190 -30.83 0.90 0.87
C VAL A 190 -31.01 0.80 -0.63
N ASP A 191 -30.79 -0.40 -1.17
CA ASP A 191 -30.91 -0.70 -2.61
C ASP A 191 -30.14 0.30 -3.49
N GLY A 192 -28.89 0.59 -3.08
CA GLY A 192 -27.99 1.53 -3.74
C GLY A 192 -28.27 3.01 -3.47
N ASN A 193 -29.35 3.36 -2.77
CA ASN A 193 -29.68 4.74 -2.42
C ASN A 193 -29.09 5.10 -1.06
N VAL A 194 -28.24 6.13 -1.04
CA VAL A 194 -27.69 6.67 0.20
C VAL A 194 -28.79 7.45 0.93
N LEU A 195 -29.21 6.97 2.10
CA LEU A 195 -30.26 7.59 2.91
C LEU A 195 -29.70 8.55 3.98
N MET A 196 -28.52 8.23 4.50
CA MET A 196 -27.84 9.00 5.53
C MET A 196 -26.34 8.87 5.38
N THR A 197 -25.63 9.97 5.58
CA THR A 197 -24.21 9.99 5.90
C THR A 197 -23.96 10.75 7.20
N ALA A 198 -22.94 10.37 7.96
CA ALA A 198 -22.46 11.14 9.10
C ALA A 198 -20.93 11.06 9.19
N GLU A 199 -20.33 12.09 9.77
CA GLU A 199 -18.91 12.14 10.14
C GLU A 199 -18.86 12.50 11.62
N ASN A 200 -18.10 11.75 12.40
CA ASN A 200 -17.87 12.01 13.81
C ASN A 200 -16.36 12.12 14.05
N ASN A 201 -15.97 13.18 14.74
CA ASN A 201 -14.60 13.44 15.18
C ASN A 201 -14.53 13.78 16.69
N ALA A 202 -15.68 13.88 17.36
CA ALA A 202 -15.75 14.22 18.76
C ALA A 202 -15.45 12.97 19.61
N ASN A 203 -14.40 13.06 20.44
CA ASN A 203 -13.96 11.99 21.34
C ASN A 203 -13.45 10.71 20.63
N TYR A 204 -12.90 10.86 19.43
CA TYR A 204 -12.34 9.77 18.63
C TYR A 204 -10.80 9.84 18.61
N PHE A 205 -10.14 8.96 19.36
CA PHE A 205 -8.69 8.95 19.56
C PHE A 205 -8.11 7.52 19.50
N PRO A 206 -8.40 6.73 18.45
CA PRO A 206 -7.99 5.32 18.40
C PRO A 206 -6.47 5.16 18.52
N LYS A 207 -5.70 6.04 17.89
CA LYS A 207 -4.23 5.98 17.90
C LYS A 207 -3.61 6.23 19.29
N GLU A 208 -4.33 6.92 20.16
CA GLU A 208 -3.82 7.36 21.46
C GLU A 208 -4.26 6.45 22.60
N ILE A 209 -5.24 5.58 22.37
CA ILE A 209 -5.85 4.75 23.41
C ILE A 209 -5.39 3.30 23.24
N ASP A 210 -4.81 2.77 24.32
CA ASP A 210 -4.26 1.41 24.37
C ASP A 210 -5.26 0.35 24.82
N ASP A 211 -6.48 0.73 25.20
CA ASP A 211 -7.53 -0.16 25.69
C ASP A 211 -8.33 -0.75 24.52
N PRO A 212 -8.24 -2.06 24.23
CA PRO A 212 -9.03 -2.68 23.17
C PRO A 212 -10.55 -2.51 23.35
N GLU A 213 -11.03 -2.35 24.58
CA GLU A 213 -12.45 -2.12 24.84
C GLU A 213 -12.91 -0.72 24.42
N TYR A 214 -12.02 0.27 24.42
CA TYR A 214 -12.31 1.56 23.80
C TYR A 214 -12.61 1.38 22.31
N HIS A 215 -11.73 0.70 21.57
CA HIS A 215 -11.89 0.45 20.13
C HIS A 215 -13.18 -0.30 19.85
N PHE A 216 -13.46 -1.36 20.61
CA PHE A 216 -14.70 -2.11 20.52
C PHE A 216 -15.94 -1.24 20.71
N ARG A 217 -15.98 -0.43 21.79
CA ARG A 217 -17.14 0.43 22.08
C ARG A 217 -17.34 1.50 21.00
N VAL A 218 -16.27 2.19 20.61
CA VAL A 218 -16.36 3.32 19.67
C VAL A 218 -16.76 2.85 18.29
N PHE A 219 -16.08 1.83 17.75
CA PHE A 219 -16.39 1.32 16.41
C PHE A 219 -17.78 0.70 16.36
N ARG A 220 -18.21 0.01 17.43
CA ARG A 220 -19.59 -0.51 17.50
C ARG A 220 -20.62 0.61 17.51
N GLU A 221 -20.38 1.73 18.20
CA GLU A 221 -21.38 2.77 18.40
C GLU A 221 -21.79 3.46 17.08
N ILE A 222 -20.85 3.73 16.18
CA ILE A 222 -21.19 4.31 14.86
C ILE A 222 -22.02 3.35 14.00
N ILE A 223 -21.80 2.03 14.11
CA ILE A 223 -22.64 1.03 13.43
C ILE A 223 -24.04 1.03 14.05
N LEU A 224 -24.15 1.07 15.38
CA LEU A 224 -25.43 1.18 16.09
C LEU A 224 -26.19 2.45 15.72
N GLN A 225 -25.51 3.57 15.46
CA GLN A 225 -26.14 4.78 14.94
C GLN A 225 -26.84 4.53 13.60
N GLY A 226 -26.19 3.82 12.67
CA GLY A 226 -26.80 3.42 11.40
C GLY A 226 -28.00 2.47 11.58
N MET A 227 -27.89 1.51 12.50
CA MET A 227 -29.00 0.59 12.83
C MET A 227 -30.21 1.35 13.40
N ARG A 228 -29.98 2.27 14.35
CA ARG A 228 -31.04 3.13 14.90
C ARG A 228 -31.71 3.98 13.81
N TYR A 229 -30.96 4.44 12.81
CA TYR A 229 -31.54 5.15 11.67
C TYR A 229 -32.47 4.25 10.85
N LEU A 230 -32.04 3.03 10.52
CA LEU A 230 -32.87 2.06 9.79
C LEU A 230 -34.15 1.71 10.56
N ASP A 231 -34.04 1.47 11.87
CA ASP A 231 -35.18 1.16 12.73
C ASP A 231 -36.17 2.34 12.79
N LYS A 232 -35.68 3.57 12.97
CA LYS A 232 -36.50 4.79 13.00
C LYS A 232 -37.29 5.01 11.69
N HIS A 233 -36.78 4.52 10.57
CA HIS A 233 -37.41 4.65 9.25
C HIS A 233 -38.08 3.34 8.78
N ASN A 234 -38.35 2.41 9.71
CA ASN A 234 -39.07 1.15 9.47
C ASN A 234 -38.41 0.18 8.47
N TYR A 235 -37.09 0.25 8.28
CA TYR A 235 -36.34 -0.74 7.50
C TYR A 235 -35.92 -1.96 8.35
N GLY A 236 -35.84 -1.79 9.68
CA GLY A 236 -35.42 -2.82 10.62
C GLY A 236 -33.91 -3.11 10.56
N LYS A 237 -33.53 -4.35 10.93
CA LYS A 237 -32.13 -4.78 10.98
C LYS A 237 -31.45 -4.68 9.60
N PRO A 238 -30.19 -4.19 9.52
CA PRO A 238 -29.41 -4.23 8.28
C PRO A 238 -29.13 -5.66 7.86
N ASP A 239 -28.99 -5.86 6.55
CA ASP A 239 -28.65 -7.15 5.96
C ASP A 239 -27.13 -7.39 5.98
N ALA A 240 -26.31 -6.32 5.93
CA ALA A 240 -24.86 -6.41 6.08
C ALA A 240 -24.19 -5.09 6.52
N VAL A 241 -22.99 -5.21 7.08
CA VAL A 241 -22.10 -4.09 7.43
C VAL A 241 -20.76 -4.23 6.69
N GLY A 242 -20.32 -3.18 6.02
CA GLY A 242 -18.96 -3.15 5.47
C GLY A 242 -18.11 -2.09 6.14
N VAL A 243 -16.83 -2.40 6.34
CA VAL A 243 -15.88 -1.58 7.10
C VAL A 243 -14.68 -1.27 6.23
N SER A 244 -14.41 0.02 6.04
CA SER A 244 -13.11 0.56 5.63
C SER A 244 -12.31 0.91 6.87
N ALA A 245 -11.08 0.42 7.00
CA ALA A 245 -10.22 0.76 8.14
C ALA A 245 -8.74 0.79 7.74
N ALA A 246 -8.00 1.74 8.30
CA ALA A 246 -6.58 1.90 8.01
C ALA A 246 -5.73 0.80 8.65
N GLY A 247 -5.24 -0.14 7.83
CA GLY A 247 -4.35 -1.23 8.25
C GLY A 247 -4.56 -2.52 7.48
N ILE A 248 -3.81 -3.55 7.86
CA ILE A 248 -3.85 -4.89 7.28
C ILE A 248 -4.86 -5.73 8.05
N TYR A 249 -5.83 -6.26 7.32
CA TYR A 249 -6.87 -7.16 7.82
C TYR A 249 -6.87 -8.43 6.98
N VAL A 250 -6.88 -9.59 7.64
CA VAL A 250 -6.97 -10.91 6.99
C VAL A 250 -8.06 -11.68 7.70
N ASP A 251 -9.09 -12.10 6.94
CA ASP A 251 -10.30 -12.77 7.47
C ASP A 251 -11.01 -11.94 8.57
N ASN A 252 -11.14 -10.63 8.37
CA ASN A 252 -11.64 -9.65 9.35
C ASN A 252 -10.82 -9.54 10.66
N GLU A 253 -9.74 -10.31 10.82
CA GLU A 253 -8.81 -10.14 11.93
C GLU A 253 -7.83 -9.00 11.63
N LEU A 254 -7.71 -8.10 12.59
CA LEU A 254 -6.67 -7.07 12.59
C LEU A 254 -5.29 -7.73 12.67
N ARG A 255 -4.42 -7.43 11.70
CA ARG A 255 -3.02 -7.85 11.73
C ARG A 255 -2.12 -6.71 12.18
N LEU A 256 -2.11 -5.65 11.40
CA LEU A 256 -1.32 -4.46 11.66
C LEU A 256 -2.12 -3.23 11.26
N ALA A 257 -2.57 -2.42 12.23
CA ALA A 257 -3.30 -1.21 11.92
C ALA A 257 -2.79 -0.04 12.74
N SER A 258 -2.57 1.09 12.07
CA SER A 258 -2.15 2.32 12.73
C SER A 258 -3.15 2.76 13.81
N LEU A 259 -4.44 2.45 13.63
CA LEU A 259 -5.50 2.74 14.59
C LEU A 259 -5.31 2.00 15.91
N PHE A 260 -4.80 0.77 15.87
CA PHE A 260 -4.64 -0.09 17.04
C PHE A 260 -3.20 -0.13 17.56
N LYS A 261 -2.26 0.58 16.93
CA LYS A 261 -0.82 0.47 17.19
C LYS A 261 -0.49 0.52 18.67
N LYS A 262 -0.97 1.55 19.39
CA LYS A 262 -0.70 1.69 20.83
C LYS A 262 -1.29 0.55 21.67
N ALA A 263 -2.48 0.06 21.32
CA ALA A 263 -3.11 -1.07 21.99
C ALA A 263 -2.35 -2.39 21.76
N GLN A 264 -1.89 -2.62 20.52
CA GLN A 264 -1.07 -3.79 20.18
C GLN A 264 0.30 -3.73 20.85
N ASP A 265 0.97 -2.57 20.81
CA ASP A 265 2.29 -2.36 21.41
C ASP A 265 2.24 -2.51 22.93
N TYR A 266 1.22 -1.95 23.58
CA TYR A 266 1.02 -2.10 25.03
C TYR A 266 0.79 -3.56 25.41
N ALA A 267 -0.12 -4.27 24.72
CA ALA A 267 -0.39 -5.68 24.99
C ALA A 267 0.86 -6.56 24.83
N ARG A 268 1.70 -6.27 23.82
CA ARG A 268 3.01 -6.92 23.65
C ARG A 268 3.96 -6.59 24.80
N ALA A 269 4.06 -5.32 25.20
CA ALA A 269 4.97 -4.87 26.25
C ALA A 269 4.69 -5.54 27.61
N ILE A 270 3.42 -5.83 27.91
CA ILE A 270 3.02 -6.53 29.15
C ILE A 270 2.83 -8.04 28.98
N ASN A 271 3.11 -8.58 27.78
CA ASN A 271 2.91 -9.99 27.43
C ASN A 271 1.48 -10.52 27.70
N ASP A 272 0.47 -9.70 27.41
CA ASP A 272 -0.94 -10.02 27.63
C ASP A 272 -1.59 -10.51 26.32
N ALA A 273 -1.60 -11.83 26.13
CA ALA A 273 -2.17 -12.48 24.96
C ALA A 273 -3.68 -12.30 24.84
N GLU A 274 -4.40 -12.13 25.97
CA GLU A 274 -5.85 -11.92 25.97
C GLU A 274 -6.18 -10.53 25.45
N ARG A 275 -5.48 -9.50 25.94
CA ARG A 275 -5.62 -8.12 25.47
C ARG A 275 -5.23 -7.99 24.00
N ALA A 276 -4.15 -8.64 23.58
CA ALA A 276 -3.75 -8.71 22.17
C ALA A 276 -4.85 -9.37 21.32
N GLY A 277 -5.45 -10.46 21.80
CA GLY A 277 -6.58 -11.14 21.16
C GLY A 277 -7.83 -10.26 21.07
N ARG A 278 -8.14 -9.50 22.12
CA ARG A 278 -9.27 -8.56 22.14
C ARG A 278 -9.13 -7.44 21.12
N ALA A 279 -7.93 -6.89 20.94
CA ALA A 279 -7.65 -5.90 19.89
C ALA A 279 -7.77 -6.53 18.50
N ARG A 280 -7.10 -7.68 18.30
CA ARG A 280 -7.09 -8.43 17.03
C ARG A 280 -8.50 -8.76 16.53
N ASN A 281 -9.37 -9.19 17.44
CA ASN A 281 -10.69 -9.70 17.12
C ASN A 281 -11.79 -8.62 17.25
N THR A 282 -11.45 -7.33 17.29
CA THR A 282 -12.42 -6.24 17.52
C THR A 282 -13.63 -6.33 16.59
N PHE A 283 -13.41 -6.42 15.28
CA PHE A 283 -14.51 -6.48 14.30
C PHE A 283 -15.27 -7.82 14.33
N LEU A 284 -14.59 -8.94 14.56
CA LEU A 284 -15.24 -10.24 14.75
C LEU A 284 -16.17 -10.24 15.98
N ARG A 285 -15.72 -9.62 17.08
CA ARG A 285 -16.56 -9.45 18.29
C ARG A 285 -17.78 -8.57 18.01
N ILE A 286 -17.61 -7.49 17.25
CA ILE A 286 -18.74 -6.61 16.87
C ILE A 286 -19.71 -7.37 15.97
N GLN A 287 -19.22 -8.09 14.96
CA GLN A 287 -20.01 -8.94 14.08
C GLN A 287 -20.83 -9.95 14.88
N GLN A 288 -20.21 -10.59 15.88
CA GLN A 288 -20.88 -11.55 16.76
C GLN A 288 -21.94 -10.87 17.66
N GLU A 289 -21.65 -9.72 18.27
CA GLU A 289 -22.60 -9.00 19.13
C GLU A 289 -23.84 -8.54 18.34
N LEU A 290 -23.63 -7.98 17.15
CA LEU A 290 -24.71 -7.44 16.33
C LEU A 290 -25.47 -8.53 15.56
N GLY A 291 -24.84 -9.69 15.32
CA GLY A 291 -25.39 -10.78 14.52
C GLY A 291 -25.73 -10.35 13.08
N VAL A 292 -24.90 -9.49 12.49
CA VAL A 292 -25.02 -8.99 11.11
C VAL A 292 -23.75 -9.40 10.35
N PRO A 293 -23.82 -9.95 9.12
CA PRO A 293 -22.64 -10.20 8.29
C PRO A 293 -21.75 -8.96 8.16
N MET A 294 -20.43 -9.15 8.32
CA MET A 294 -19.47 -8.06 8.27
C MET A 294 -18.27 -8.41 7.37
N VAL A 295 -17.79 -7.43 6.61
CA VAL A 295 -16.53 -7.51 5.85
C VAL A 295 -15.70 -6.27 6.16
N VAL A 296 -14.42 -6.49 6.48
CA VAL A 296 -13.43 -5.44 6.74
C VAL A 296 -12.40 -5.43 5.62
N ALA A 297 -12.14 -4.26 5.06
CA ALA A 297 -11.12 -4.03 4.04
C ALA A 297 -10.25 -2.83 4.41
N ASN A 298 -9.01 -2.85 3.91
CA ASN A 298 -8.10 -1.71 4.02
C ASN A 298 -8.67 -0.47 3.30
N ASP A 299 -8.33 0.72 3.79
CA ASP A 299 -8.78 2.01 3.27
C ASP A 299 -8.37 2.27 1.80
N GLY A 300 -7.18 1.82 1.39
CA GLY A 300 -6.72 1.87 0.00
C GLY A 300 -7.56 0.99 -0.92
N ALA A 301 -7.91 -0.24 -0.49
CA ALA A 301 -8.82 -1.12 -1.21
C ALA A 301 -10.19 -0.47 -1.39
N VAL A 302 -10.80 0.03 -0.31
CA VAL A 302 -12.11 0.70 -0.39
C VAL A 302 -12.07 1.97 -1.24
N ALA A 303 -10.96 2.71 -1.24
CA ALA A 303 -10.76 3.83 -2.16
C ALA A 303 -10.79 3.38 -3.63
N ALA A 304 -10.12 2.28 -3.97
CA ALA A 304 -10.16 1.71 -5.32
C ALA A 304 -11.58 1.28 -5.72
N LEU A 305 -12.33 0.69 -4.79
CA LEU A 305 -13.73 0.34 -5.02
C LEU A 305 -14.61 1.56 -5.24
N ALA A 306 -14.43 2.63 -4.46
CA ALA A 306 -15.18 3.87 -4.63
C ALA A 306 -14.94 4.45 -6.03
N ILE A 307 -13.68 4.51 -6.48
CA ILE A 307 -13.33 4.97 -7.83
C ILE A 307 -13.93 4.04 -8.90
N SER A 308 -13.85 2.73 -8.72
CA SER A 308 -14.43 1.74 -9.63
C SER A 308 -15.94 1.98 -9.83
N MET A 309 -16.65 2.26 -8.72
CA MET A 309 -18.07 2.55 -8.71
C MET A 309 -18.42 3.89 -9.38
N ASP A 310 -17.61 4.92 -9.17
CA ASP A 310 -17.82 6.27 -9.69
C ASP A 310 -17.49 6.37 -11.18
N GLU A 311 -16.32 5.86 -11.59
CA GLU A 311 -15.85 5.84 -12.97
C GLU A 311 -16.53 4.74 -13.81
N ARG A 312 -17.30 3.85 -13.15
CA ARG A 312 -17.91 2.65 -13.77
C ARG A 312 -16.87 1.81 -14.51
N SER A 313 -15.65 1.78 -13.97
CA SER A 313 -14.51 1.09 -14.57
C SER A 313 -14.07 -0.04 -13.67
N PRO A 314 -14.01 -1.29 -14.18
CA PRO A 314 -13.73 -2.42 -13.32
C PRO A 314 -12.28 -2.50 -12.87
N GLN A 315 -11.31 -2.02 -13.65
CA GLN A 315 -9.88 -2.23 -13.39
C GLN A 315 -9.22 -0.97 -12.85
N VAL A 316 -9.28 -0.78 -11.53
CA VAL A 316 -8.71 0.38 -10.84
C VAL A 316 -7.46 -0.03 -10.10
N LEU A 317 -6.45 0.85 -10.09
CA LEU A 317 -5.41 0.90 -9.08
C LEU A 317 -5.51 2.25 -8.38
N ALA A 318 -5.76 2.26 -7.07
CA ALA A 318 -5.84 3.47 -6.30
C ALA A 318 -4.80 3.51 -5.19
N GLY A 319 -4.40 4.71 -4.78
CA GLY A 319 -3.51 4.92 -3.65
C GLY A 319 -4.01 6.04 -2.72
N ALA A 320 -3.83 5.83 -1.41
CA ALA A 320 -4.07 6.81 -0.37
C ALA A 320 -2.73 7.27 0.22
N LEU A 321 -2.34 8.50 -0.12
CA LEU A 321 -1.12 9.18 0.31
C LEU A 321 -1.40 10.05 1.53
N GLY A 322 -0.99 9.56 2.69
CA GLY A 322 -1.22 10.22 3.98
C GLY A 322 -0.02 10.06 4.90
N THR A 323 -0.26 9.56 6.11
CA THR A 323 0.83 9.22 7.05
C THR A 323 1.66 8.04 6.53
N SER A 324 1.06 7.20 5.70
CA SER A 324 1.71 6.12 4.93
C SER A 324 1.19 6.17 3.48
N THR A 325 1.57 5.19 2.67
CA THR A 325 1.05 4.96 1.31
C THR A 325 0.36 3.60 1.26
N ALA A 326 -0.97 3.59 1.28
CA ALA A 326 -1.76 2.39 1.06
C ALA A 326 -2.23 2.34 -0.39
N LEU A 327 -2.25 1.16 -1.00
CA LEU A 327 -2.78 0.93 -2.34
C LEU A 327 -4.08 0.14 -2.26
N GLY A 328 -4.73 -0.04 -3.40
CA GLY A 328 -5.87 -0.92 -3.56
C GLY A 328 -6.16 -1.16 -5.02
N GLY A 329 -6.76 -2.30 -5.34
CA GLY A 329 -7.08 -2.64 -6.71
C GLY A 329 -8.44 -3.29 -6.88
N THR A 330 -8.95 -3.22 -8.11
CA THR A 330 -10.14 -3.95 -8.53
C THR A 330 -9.85 -4.78 -9.78
N ASN A 331 -10.51 -5.93 -9.87
CA ASN A 331 -10.36 -6.89 -10.97
C ASN A 331 -11.26 -6.51 -12.18
N PRO A 332 -11.19 -7.20 -13.34
CA PRO A 332 -12.02 -6.89 -14.51
C PRO A 332 -13.55 -6.93 -14.34
N HIS A 333 -14.05 -7.34 -13.17
CA HIS A 333 -15.47 -7.30 -12.81
C HIS A 333 -15.82 -6.15 -11.85
N GLY A 334 -14.85 -5.32 -11.45
CA GLY A 334 -15.04 -4.20 -10.53
C GLY A 334 -15.03 -4.59 -9.05
N ASN A 335 -14.71 -5.85 -8.75
CA ASN A 335 -14.59 -6.35 -7.38
C ASN A 335 -13.18 -6.10 -6.86
N LEU A 336 -13.03 -5.95 -5.54
CA LEU A 336 -11.74 -5.83 -4.88
C LEU A 336 -10.88 -7.06 -5.13
N THR A 337 -9.60 -6.82 -5.35
CA THR A 337 -8.54 -7.81 -5.17
C THR A 337 -8.16 -7.84 -3.69
N THR A 338 -7.89 -9.03 -3.15
CA THR A 338 -7.59 -9.23 -1.72
C THR A 338 -6.07 -9.32 -1.46
N GLU A 339 -5.27 -8.69 -2.31
CA GLU A 339 -3.81 -8.62 -2.16
C GLU A 339 -3.44 -7.62 -1.04
N LEU A 340 -2.19 -7.63 -0.60
CA LEU A 340 -1.76 -6.86 0.58
C LEU A 340 -1.78 -5.34 0.38
N TYR A 341 -1.33 -4.86 -0.78
CA TYR A 341 -1.35 -3.46 -1.18
C TYR A 341 -0.65 -2.45 -0.24
N GLU A 342 0.40 -2.87 0.46
CA GLU A 342 1.19 -2.00 1.34
C GLU A 342 2.28 -1.26 0.55
N GLY A 343 1.85 -0.33 -0.33
CA GLY A 343 2.71 0.40 -1.26
C GLY A 343 3.84 1.19 -0.59
N ALA A 344 3.67 1.60 0.67
CA ALA A 344 4.67 2.31 1.45
C ALA A 344 6.01 1.58 1.56
N PHE A 345 5.99 0.25 1.58
CA PHE A 345 7.21 -0.57 1.73
C PHE A 345 7.77 -1.06 0.40
N MET A 346 7.11 -0.74 -0.72
CA MET A 346 7.64 -1.05 -2.04
C MET A 346 8.81 -0.10 -2.36
N PRO A 347 9.93 -0.63 -2.92
CA PRO A 347 11.10 0.19 -3.24
C PRO A 347 10.87 0.99 -4.52
N ILE A 348 10.76 2.32 -4.43
CA ILE A 348 10.62 3.20 -5.60
C ILE A 348 11.93 3.92 -5.99
N ASP A 349 12.98 3.71 -5.20
CA ASP A 349 14.30 4.28 -5.41
C ASP A 349 15.38 3.20 -5.24
N CYS A 350 16.22 3.04 -6.25
CA CYS A 350 17.32 2.07 -6.28
C CYS A 350 18.64 2.65 -5.78
N ARG A 351 18.68 3.91 -5.33
CA ARG A 351 19.93 4.46 -4.78
C ARG A 351 20.35 3.68 -3.55
N ALA A 352 21.64 3.39 -3.49
CA ALA A 352 22.21 2.68 -2.36
C ALA A 352 22.90 3.60 -1.37
N GLU A 353 23.65 4.58 -1.88
CA GLU A 353 24.28 5.63 -1.08
C GLU A 353 23.26 6.74 -0.75
N ASP A 354 23.31 7.23 0.49
CA ASP A 354 22.45 8.32 1.01
C ASP A 354 20.95 8.10 0.78
N SER A 355 20.52 6.84 0.69
CA SER A 355 19.10 6.50 0.60
C SER A 355 18.36 6.93 1.86
N PRO A 356 17.16 7.53 1.71
CA PRO A 356 16.35 7.88 2.86
C PRO A 356 15.78 6.62 3.49
N ILE A 357 16.30 6.29 4.67
CA ILE A 357 15.87 5.12 5.43
C ILE A 357 14.59 5.42 6.21
N ASP A 358 13.62 4.52 6.11
CA ASP A 358 12.45 4.52 7.00
C ASP A 358 12.85 3.99 8.38
N PRO A 359 12.62 4.77 9.46
CA PRO A 359 13.06 4.40 10.81
C PRO A 359 12.38 3.15 11.36
N TRP A 360 11.27 2.70 10.78
CA TRP A 360 10.58 1.50 11.26
C TRP A 360 11.06 0.22 10.59
N SER A 361 11.12 0.21 9.26
CA SER A 361 11.61 -0.93 8.47
C SER A 361 13.13 -1.02 8.41
N GLY A 362 13.84 0.09 8.59
CA GLY A 362 15.29 0.17 8.40
C GLY A 362 15.71 0.10 6.92
N ALA A 363 14.76 0.24 5.99
CA ALA A 363 14.99 0.12 4.56
C ALA A 363 14.61 1.41 3.80
N ASN A 364 15.11 1.53 2.57
CA ASN A 364 14.64 2.53 1.62
C ASN A 364 13.31 2.08 1.01
N CYS A 365 12.25 2.87 1.18
CA CYS A 365 10.91 2.53 0.70
C CYS A 365 10.05 3.76 0.39
N ALA A 366 8.96 3.56 -0.36
CA ALA A 366 8.06 4.62 -0.83
C ALA A 366 7.49 5.51 0.29
N GLU A 367 7.40 5.01 1.54
CA GLU A 367 7.01 5.79 2.72
C GLU A 367 7.78 7.11 2.77
N ARG A 368 9.09 7.06 2.52
CA ARG A 368 9.95 8.24 2.63
C ARG A 368 9.73 9.24 1.50
N TYR A 369 8.95 8.93 0.48
CA TYR A 369 8.80 9.77 -0.72
C TYR A 369 7.37 10.24 -0.92
N LEU A 370 6.40 9.34 -0.71
CA LEU A 370 5.00 9.54 -1.06
C LEU A 370 4.12 9.80 0.18
N SER A 371 4.67 9.70 1.39
CA SER A 371 3.96 10.00 2.64
C SER A 371 4.21 11.44 3.12
N GLN A 372 3.52 11.81 4.20
CA GLN A 372 3.81 12.99 5.03
C GLN A 372 5.30 13.14 5.33
N SER A 373 6.00 12.05 5.64
CA SER A 373 7.41 12.09 5.98
C SER A 373 8.28 12.49 4.79
N GLY A 374 7.88 12.12 3.57
CA GLY A 374 8.52 12.54 2.33
C GLY A 374 8.34 14.02 2.02
N VAL A 375 7.12 14.55 2.21
CA VAL A 375 6.86 16.00 2.08
C VAL A 375 7.73 16.79 3.06
N ILE A 376 7.79 16.35 4.32
CA ILE A 376 8.58 16.99 5.37
C ILE A 376 10.08 16.92 5.03
N ARG A 377 10.57 15.80 4.49
CA ARG A 377 11.96 15.67 4.04
C ARG A 377 12.26 16.67 2.93
N LEU A 378 11.43 16.71 1.88
CA LEU A 378 11.60 17.64 0.78
C LEU A 378 11.51 19.10 1.24
N ALA A 379 10.63 19.42 2.20
CA ALA A 379 10.53 20.76 2.77
C ALA A 379 11.84 21.22 3.40
N ARG A 380 12.53 20.33 4.13
CA ARG A 380 13.88 20.62 4.67
C ARG A 380 14.88 20.87 3.54
N ASN A 381 14.87 20.05 2.50
CA ASN A 381 15.74 20.23 1.34
C ASN A 381 15.45 21.53 0.58
N ALA A 382 14.21 22.01 0.60
CA ALA A 382 13.79 23.29 0.03
C ALA A 382 14.16 24.51 0.91
N GLY A 383 14.80 24.30 2.07
CA GLY A 383 15.19 25.37 2.99
C GLY A 383 14.04 25.91 3.84
N ILE A 384 12.98 25.13 4.06
CA ILE A 384 11.97 25.43 5.09
C ILE A 384 12.57 24.99 6.43
N SER A 385 12.91 25.96 7.27
CA SER A 385 13.79 25.77 8.44
C SER A 385 13.15 24.92 9.53
N GLU A 386 13.96 24.33 10.42
CA GLU A 386 13.46 23.63 11.61
C GLU A 386 12.68 24.54 12.57
N ASN A 387 12.95 25.85 12.54
CA ASN A 387 12.19 26.82 13.32
C ASN A 387 10.77 27.01 12.76
N GLU A 388 10.62 27.04 11.42
CA GLU A 388 9.32 27.01 10.76
C GLU A 388 8.63 25.65 10.99
N MET A 389 9.37 24.56 10.78
CA MET A 389 8.95 23.17 10.99
C MET A 389 9.17 22.71 12.43
N SER A 390 8.81 23.55 13.40
CA SER A 390 9.10 23.37 14.84
C SER A 390 9.00 21.90 15.28
N SER A 391 9.96 21.45 16.09
CA SER A 391 9.99 20.11 16.68
C SER A 391 8.80 19.83 17.62
N SER A 392 8.08 20.87 18.05
CA SER A 392 6.83 20.74 18.80
C SER A 392 5.61 20.39 17.94
N LEU A 393 5.68 20.60 16.62
CA LEU A 393 4.61 20.21 15.71
C LEU A 393 4.67 18.72 15.43
N ASN A 394 3.52 18.04 15.52
CA ASN A 394 3.43 16.68 15.03
C ASN A 394 3.56 16.66 13.48
N PRO A 395 3.89 15.52 12.86
CA PRO A 395 4.06 15.42 11.40
C PRO A 395 2.84 15.88 10.58
N GLY A 396 1.62 15.73 11.13
CA GLY A 396 0.41 16.20 10.47
C GLY A 396 0.33 17.73 10.39
N ASP A 397 0.73 18.42 11.46
CA ASP A 397 0.75 19.88 11.48
C ASP A 397 1.92 20.46 10.67
N GLN A 398 3.04 19.75 10.61
CA GLN A 398 4.13 20.07 9.69
C GLN A 398 3.69 19.97 8.21
N LEU A 399 2.96 18.91 7.83
CA LEU A 399 2.38 18.82 6.48
C LEU A 399 1.44 20.01 6.20
N LYS A 400 0.53 20.33 7.14
CA LYS A 400 -0.41 21.45 6.98
C LYS A 400 0.33 22.77 6.78
N LEU A 401 1.42 23.02 7.50
CA LEU A 401 2.23 24.23 7.30
C LEU A 401 2.72 24.33 5.85
N VAL A 402 3.33 23.26 5.31
CA VAL A 402 3.81 23.24 3.91
C VAL A 402 2.66 23.41 2.92
N GLN A 403 1.48 22.85 3.21
CA GLN A 403 0.27 23.06 2.40
C GLN A 403 -0.21 24.51 2.42
N THR A 404 -0.27 25.15 3.59
CA THR A 404 -0.60 26.57 3.73
C THR A 404 0.38 27.44 2.93
N MET A 405 1.68 27.15 3.01
CA MET A 405 2.69 27.85 2.22
C MET A 405 2.46 27.66 0.70
N ALA A 406 2.02 26.49 0.26
CA ALA A 406 1.68 26.25 -1.15
C ALA A 406 0.43 27.05 -1.60
N GLU A 407 -0.58 27.18 -0.74
CA GLU A 407 -1.75 28.05 -0.97
C GLU A 407 -1.35 29.53 -1.07
N GLU A 408 -0.42 29.96 -0.22
CA GLU A 408 0.19 31.30 -0.24
C GLU A 408 1.20 31.50 -1.39
N ARG A 409 1.40 30.46 -2.21
CA ARG A 409 2.28 30.44 -3.38
C ARG A 409 3.77 30.64 -3.04
N ASP A 410 4.23 30.20 -1.87
CA ASP A 410 5.66 30.17 -1.53
C ASP A 410 6.40 29.25 -2.53
N PRO A 411 7.44 29.76 -3.24
CA PRO A 411 8.18 28.97 -4.22
C PRO A 411 8.83 27.70 -3.65
N ARG A 412 9.22 27.69 -2.37
CA ARG A 412 9.81 26.52 -1.70
C ARG A 412 8.77 25.40 -1.60
N ALA A 413 7.57 25.72 -1.13
CA ALA A 413 6.48 24.74 -1.00
C ALA A 413 6.01 24.23 -2.37
N GLN A 414 6.00 25.08 -3.40
CA GLN A 414 5.71 24.62 -4.77
C GLN A 414 6.73 23.57 -5.24
N LYS A 415 8.03 23.82 -5.07
CA LYS A 415 9.09 22.85 -5.41
C LYS A 415 8.97 21.53 -4.64
N VAL A 416 8.53 21.58 -3.38
CA VAL A 416 8.25 20.37 -2.59
C VAL A 416 7.20 19.51 -3.26
N PHE A 417 6.06 20.09 -3.62
CA PHE A 417 4.98 19.33 -4.26
C PHE A 417 5.30 18.93 -5.71
N GLU A 418 6.10 19.72 -6.43
CA GLU A 418 6.68 19.27 -7.71
C GLU A 418 7.57 18.04 -7.51
N GLY A 419 8.41 18.01 -6.48
CA GLY A 419 9.22 16.83 -6.12
C GLY A 419 8.36 15.59 -5.84
N VAL A 420 7.27 15.74 -5.07
CA VAL A 420 6.30 14.65 -4.85
C VAL A 420 5.69 14.18 -6.17
N GLY A 421 5.32 15.10 -7.06
CA GLY A 421 4.80 14.77 -8.38
C GLY A 421 5.79 14.01 -9.26
N VAL A 422 7.09 14.34 -9.19
CA VAL A 422 8.15 13.58 -9.85
C VAL A 422 8.21 12.16 -9.30
N TYR A 423 8.23 11.97 -7.98
CA TYR A 423 8.23 10.62 -7.38
C TYR A 423 7.01 9.81 -7.80
N LEU A 424 5.81 10.40 -7.77
CA LEU A 424 4.59 9.72 -8.23
C LEU A 424 4.64 9.35 -9.71
N GLY A 425 5.17 10.23 -10.55
CA GLY A 425 5.34 9.98 -11.98
C GLY A 425 6.18 8.73 -12.29
N TYR A 426 7.14 8.40 -11.44
CA TYR A 426 7.93 7.16 -11.56
C TYR A 426 7.37 5.99 -10.73
N ALA A 427 6.74 6.25 -9.59
CA ALA A 427 6.18 5.21 -8.73
C ALA A 427 4.96 4.54 -9.38
N ILE A 428 4.11 5.30 -10.08
CA ILE A 428 2.94 4.78 -10.79
C ILE A 428 3.30 3.69 -11.80
N PRO A 429 4.20 3.93 -12.77
CA PRO A 429 4.55 2.89 -13.73
C PRO A 429 5.26 1.71 -13.07
N TYR A 430 6.01 1.93 -11.98
CA TYR A 430 6.52 0.83 -11.15
C TYR A 430 5.39 -0.01 -10.53
N TYR A 431 4.40 0.59 -9.89
CA TYR A 431 3.24 -0.14 -9.36
C TYR A 431 2.48 -0.87 -10.49
N LEU A 432 2.38 -0.28 -11.67
CA LEU A 432 1.74 -0.92 -12.82
C LEU A 432 2.52 -2.11 -13.37
N LEU A 433 3.81 -2.29 -13.08
CA LEU A 433 4.50 -3.56 -13.35
C LEU A 433 3.88 -4.72 -12.56
N HIS A 434 3.34 -4.44 -11.37
CA HIS A 434 2.67 -5.42 -10.53
C HIS A 434 1.19 -5.59 -10.90
N TRP A 435 0.54 -4.51 -11.34
CA TRP A 435 -0.87 -4.49 -11.74
C TRP A 435 -1.08 -3.96 -13.17
N PRO A 436 -0.56 -4.64 -14.21
CA PRO A 436 -0.57 -4.13 -15.59
C PRO A 436 -1.97 -4.07 -16.20
N GLY A 437 -2.95 -4.71 -15.58
CA GLY A 437 -4.35 -4.67 -16.00
C GLY A 437 -5.08 -3.37 -15.67
N ALA A 438 -4.56 -2.54 -14.76
CA ALA A 438 -5.26 -1.33 -14.33
C ALA A 438 -5.49 -0.36 -15.51
N LYS A 439 -6.72 0.18 -15.57
CA LYS A 439 -7.19 1.12 -16.59
C LYS A 439 -7.55 2.48 -16.03
N VAL A 440 -7.82 2.55 -14.72
CA VAL A 440 -7.99 3.80 -13.99
C VAL A 440 -6.95 3.81 -12.88
N VAL A 441 -6.18 4.89 -12.78
CA VAL A 441 -5.11 5.02 -11.79
C VAL A 441 -5.29 6.35 -11.06
N SER A 442 -5.50 6.30 -9.75
CA SER A 442 -5.76 7.52 -8.97
C SER A 442 -5.04 7.50 -7.62
N PHE A 443 -4.40 8.61 -7.28
CA PHE A 443 -3.73 8.81 -6.01
C PHE A 443 -4.34 10.01 -5.30
N LEU A 444 -4.87 9.77 -4.11
CA LEU A 444 -5.61 10.72 -3.30
C LEU A 444 -5.07 10.74 -1.87
N GLY A 445 -5.64 11.57 -1.01
CA GLY A 445 -5.28 11.63 0.41
C GLY A 445 -4.70 12.98 0.84
N ARG A 446 -4.27 13.04 2.11
CA ARG A 446 -3.86 14.31 2.75
C ARG A 446 -2.65 14.94 2.08
N VAL A 447 -1.72 14.16 1.54
CA VAL A 447 -0.57 14.69 0.78
C VAL A 447 -1.04 15.34 -0.53
N MET A 448 -2.06 14.76 -1.18
CA MET A 448 -2.63 15.24 -2.45
C MET A 448 -3.75 16.27 -2.28
N SER A 449 -3.86 16.91 -1.11
CA SER A 449 -4.93 17.88 -0.82
C SER A 449 -4.51 19.32 -1.10
N GLY A 450 -5.48 20.16 -1.48
CA GLY A 450 -5.29 21.58 -1.74
C GLY A 450 -4.38 21.87 -2.93
N ARG A 451 -3.87 23.11 -2.99
CA ARG A 451 -3.00 23.60 -4.07
C ARG A 451 -1.73 22.77 -4.23
N GLY A 452 -1.17 22.28 -3.13
CA GLY A 452 -0.02 21.36 -3.17
C GLY A 452 -0.31 20.08 -3.93
N GLY A 453 -1.48 19.48 -3.69
CA GLY A 453 -1.94 18.29 -4.43
C GLY A 453 -2.15 18.54 -5.92
N GLU A 454 -2.71 19.70 -6.29
CA GLU A 454 -2.85 20.10 -7.70
C GLU A 454 -1.50 20.20 -8.42
N ILE A 455 -0.49 20.78 -7.74
CA ILE A 455 0.88 20.90 -8.26
C ILE A 455 1.50 19.52 -8.45
N ALA A 456 1.42 18.66 -7.43
CA ALA A 456 1.95 17.31 -7.49
C ALA A 456 1.28 16.50 -8.60
N TYR A 457 -0.04 16.56 -8.72
CA TYR A 457 -0.79 15.90 -9.78
C TYR A 457 -0.38 16.39 -11.17
N LYS A 458 -0.28 17.71 -11.38
CA LYS A 458 0.14 18.25 -12.67
C LYS A 458 1.55 17.78 -13.03
N LYS A 459 2.49 17.83 -12.08
CA LYS A 459 3.87 17.39 -12.32
C LYS A 459 3.94 15.88 -12.57
N GLN A 460 3.16 15.08 -11.85
CA GLN A 460 3.02 13.64 -12.10
C GLN A 460 2.58 13.38 -13.55
N MET A 461 1.55 14.08 -14.02
CA MET A 461 1.08 13.91 -15.40
C MET A 461 2.14 14.31 -16.44
N GLU A 462 2.88 15.40 -16.20
CA GLU A 462 4.02 15.81 -17.05
C GLU A 462 5.11 14.72 -17.09
N VAL A 463 5.43 14.09 -15.96
CA VAL A 463 6.41 13.00 -15.89
C VAL A 463 5.90 11.77 -16.64
N LEU A 464 4.64 11.37 -16.41
CA LEU A 464 4.03 10.20 -17.06
C LEU A 464 3.98 10.35 -18.58
N GLU A 465 3.54 11.50 -19.08
CA GLU A 465 3.47 11.78 -20.52
C GLU A 465 4.85 11.67 -21.18
N ARG A 466 5.88 12.14 -20.48
CA ARG A 466 7.26 12.17 -20.98
C ARG A 466 7.96 10.83 -20.91
N ILE A 467 7.87 10.13 -19.78
CA ILE A 467 8.65 8.91 -19.50
C ILE A 467 7.93 7.65 -19.98
N VAL A 468 6.60 7.62 -19.88
CA VAL A 468 5.77 6.44 -20.17
C VAL A 468 4.51 6.80 -20.98
N PRO A 469 4.66 7.35 -22.19
CA PRO A 469 3.52 7.83 -23.00
C PRO A 469 2.46 6.74 -23.28
N ASP A 470 2.88 5.48 -23.38
CA ASP A 470 1.96 4.35 -23.57
C ASP A 470 1.05 4.14 -22.35
N ILE A 471 1.60 4.23 -21.12
CA ILE A 471 0.83 4.14 -19.88
C ILE A 471 -0.07 5.37 -19.74
N TYR A 472 0.48 6.56 -20.01
CA TYR A 472 -0.25 7.83 -19.96
C TYR A 472 -1.49 7.80 -20.87
N THR A 473 -1.38 7.21 -22.06
CA THR A 473 -2.47 7.13 -23.04
C THR A 473 -3.45 5.99 -22.73
N ALA A 474 -2.97 4.88 -22.16
CA ALA A 474 -3.77 3.67 -21.95
C ALA A 474 -4.61 3.68 -20.66
N ALA A 475 -4.34 4.61 -19.74
CA ALA A 475 -5.03 4.72 -18.46
C ALA A 475 -5.72 6.08 -18.28
N ILE A 476 -6.81 6.06 -17.51
CA ILE A 476 -7.49 7.26 -17.04
C ILE A 476 -6.88 7.65 -15.71
N PHE A 477 -6.52 8.93 -15.58
CA PHE A 477 -6.02 9.51 -14.34
C PHE A 477 -7.03 10.56 -13.85
N PRO A 478 -7.97 10.18 -12.96
CA PRO A 478 -8.87 11.16 -12.36
C PRO A 478 -8.06 12.17 -11.56
N SER A 479 -8.39 13.46 -11.71
CA SER A 479 -7.82 14.50 -10.85
C SER A 479 -8.14 14.22 -9.37
N PRO A 480 -7.30 14.63 -8.42
CA PRO A 480 -7.58 14.50 -7.00
C PRO A 480 -8.98 15.04 -6.69
N GLY A 481 -9.88 14.17 -6.22
CA GLY A 481 -11.30 14.45 -6.09
C GLY A 481 -11.61 15.51 -5.02
N THR A 482 -12.75 16.18 -5.20
CA THR A 482 -13.36 17.10 -4.23
C THR A 482 -13.98 16.34 -3.04
N GLU A 483 -14.52 17.07 -2.06
CA GLU A 483 -15.17 16.60 -0.83
C GLU A 483 -16.13 15.39 -0.99
N LYS A 484 -16.73 15.20 -2.18
CA LYS A 484 -17.55 14.01 -2.51
C LYS A 484 -16.78 12.68 -2.43
N ALA A 485 -15.50 12.65 -2.77
CA ALA A 485 -14.67 11.45 -2.65
C ALA A 485 -14.46 11.03 -1.18
N ARG A 486 -14.54 11.99 -0.24
CA ARG A 486 -14.26 11.77 1.19
C ARG A 486 -15.39 11.05 1.93
N LEU A 487 -16.64 11.24 1.50
CA LEU A 487 -17.81 10.48 2.00
C LEU A 487 -18.06 9.20 1.17
N GLY A 488 -17.48 9.11 -0.03
CA GLY A 488 -17.60 7.96 -0.94
C GLY A 488 -17.03 6.66 -0.37
N GLN A 489 -16.03 6.72 0.51
CA GLN A 489 -15.44 5.51 1.12
C GLN A 489 -16.42 4.76 2.03
N ALA A 490 -17.20 5.46 2.87
CA ALA A 490 -18.21 4.80 3.70
C ALA A 490 -19.32 4.18 2.83
N VAL A 491 -19.72 4.85 1.75
CA VAL A 491 -20.71 4.30 0.78
C VAL A 491 -20.15 3.08 0.05
N ALA A 492 -18.89 3.13 -0.40
CA ALA A 492 -18.22 2.00 -1.03
C ALA A 492 -18.03 0.83 -0.04
N ALA A 493 -17.67 1.12 1.21
CA ALA A 493 -17.57 0.13 2.28
C ALA A 493 -18.90 -0.61 2.46
N ALA A 494 -20.06 0.07 2.45
CA ALA A 494 -21.38 -0.56 2.55
C ALA A 494 -21.60 -1.67 1.49
N SER A 495 -20.91 -1.57 0.35
CA SER A 495 -21.00 -2.51 -0.76
C SER A 495 -20.07 -3.73 -0.66
N LEU A 496 -19.20 -3.80 0.35
CA LEU A 496 -18.22 -4.89 0.53
C LEU A 496 -18.90 -6.26 0.68
N PRO A 497 -19.87 -6.45 1.59
CA PRO A 497 -20.35 -7.79 1.89
C PRO A 497 -21.33 -8.29 0.84
N TYR A 498 -21.15 -9.53 0.41
CA TYR A 498 -22.17 -10.27 -0.33
C TYR A 498 -23.32 -10.65 0.62
N ILE A 499 -24.56 -10.53 0.14
CA ILE A 499 -25.77 -11.00 0.84
C ILE A 499 -26.36 -12.10 -0.04
N ARG A 500 -26.66 -13.26 0.56
CA ARG A 500 -27.25 -14.42 -0.12
C ARG A 500 -28.75 -14.28 -0.34
#